data_AF-A0A7R9W294-F1
#
_entry.id   AF-A0A7R9W294-F1
#
_cell.length_a   1.000
_cell.length_b   1.000
_cell.length_c   1.000
_cell.angle_alpha   90.00
_cell.angle_beta   90.00
_cell.angle_gamma   90.00
#
_symmetry.space_group_name_H-M   'P 1'
#
loop_
_entity.id
_entity.type
_entity.pdbx_description
1 polymer ?
#
loop_
_entity_poly.entity_id
_entity_poly.type
_entity_poly.pdbx_seq_one_letter_code
_entity_poly.pdbx_strand_id
1 'polypeptide(L)'
;RCSNPRVGDRVAMSGGKHPYWGSSLHYSQCLTGPMMSSAVFGTLFAGMDVMQGARFTPSRAGFYILGVYAFNAFQCPMEAIHGRQSLLHNGLSAGILGYAGVSGGYLGVPFLDHSVFWRYPWLRMEMAAFGIYGTIAMALGALGGKQL
;
A
#
# COMPACT_ATOMS: atom_id res chain seq x y z
N ARG A 1 -4.07 2.57 -8.06
CA ARG A 1 -4.67 3.92 -7.90
C ARG A 1 -6.17 3.80 -8.14
N CYS A 2 -7.01 4.03 -7.14
CA CYS A 2 -8.41 4.39 -7.37
C CYS A 2 -8.41 5.84 -7.86
N SER A 3 -8.21 6.03 -9.17
CA SER A 3 -8.25 7.35 -9.78
C SER A 3 -9.63 7.95 -9.56
N ASN A 4 -9.69 9.18 -9.05
CA ASN A 4 -10.91 9.97 -9.09
C ASN A 4 -11.40 9.97 -10.56
N PRO A 5 -12.58 9.39 -10.89
CA PRO A 5 -13.10 9.47 -12.24
C PRO A 5 -13.22 10.96 -12.58
N ARG A 6 -12.79 11.33 -13.79
CA ARG A 6 -12.73 12.76 -14.15
C ARG A 6 -14.12 13.34 -13.93
N VAL A 7 -14.19 14.53 -13.32
CA VAL A 7 -15.47 15.04 -12.78
C VAL A 7 -16.54 15.24 -13.88
N GLY A 8 -16.13 15.38 -15.15
CA GLY A 8 -17.04 15.36 -16.31
C GLY A 8 -17.66 14.00 -16.64
N ASP A 9 -17.02 12.88 -16.31
CA ASP A 9 -17.44 11.53 -16.73
C ASP A 9 -18.47 10.89 -15.76
N ARG A 10 -18.55 11.34 -14.49
CA ARG A 10 -19.53 10.83 -13.49
C ARG A 10 -20.97 11.35 -13.71
N VAL A 11 -21.20 12.33 -14.60
CA VAL A 11 -22.43 13.15 -14.65
C VAL A 11 -23.68 12.40 -15.14
N ALA A 12 -23.54 11.42 -16.02
CA ALA A 12 -24.67 10.79 -16.71
C ALA A 12 -25.42 9.69 -15.92
N MET A 13 -24.94 9.26 -14.74
CA MET A 13 -25.49 8.09 -14.02
C MET A 13 -25.60 8.28 -12.49
N SER A 14 -26.50 9.16 -12.04
CA SER A 14 -27.43 8.91 -10.92
C SER A 14 -28.19 10.19 -10.57
N GLY A 15 -29.53 10.17 -10.69
CA GLY A 15 -30.40 11.24 -10.18
C GLY A 15 -30.63 11.19 -8.65
N GLY A 16 -30.00 10.25 -7.93
CA GLY A 16 -30.18 10.06 -6.49
C GLY A 16 -29.02 10.64 -5.66
N LYS A 17 -29.35 11.44 -4.64
CA LYS A 17 -28.40 12.14 -3.74
C LYS A 17 -27.65 11.22 -2.74
N HIS A 18 -27.31 10.00 -3.13
CA HIS A 18 -26.54 9.09 -2.26
C HIS A 18 -25.04 9.42 -2.35
N PRO A 19 -24.31 9.43 -1.23
CA PRO A 19 -22.88 9.67 -1.24
C PRO A 19 -22.15 8.61 -2.07
N TYR A 20 -21.19 9.05 -2.87
CA TYR A 20 -20.41 8.17 -3.74
C TYR A 20 -19.50 7.23 -2.92
N TRP A 21 -19.08 7.65 -1.71
CA TRP A 21 -18.43 6.84 -0.68
C TRP A 21 -19.39 5.85 -0.01
N GLY A 22 -18.89 4.70 0.45
CA GLY A 22 -19.71 3.67 1.13
C GLY A 22 -20.72 2.93 0.24
N SER A 23 -20.94 3.39 -0.99
CA SER A 23 -21.78 2.71 -1.98
C SER A 23 -21.20 1.35 -2.40
N SER A 24 -22.06 0.40 -2.79
CA SER A 24 -21.63 -0.91 -3.31
C SER A 24 -20.75 -0.79 -4.56
N LEU A 25 -21.01 0.21 -5.41
CA LEU A 25 -20.19 0.57 -6.58
C LEU A 25 -18.78 1.04 -6.18
N HIS A 26 -18.65 1.80 -5.08
CA HIS A 26 -17.34 2.20 -4.57
C HIS A 26 -16.56 0.99 -4.05
N TYR A 27 -17.20 0.11 -3.25
CA TYR A 27 -16.54 -1.12 -2.77
C TYR A 27 -16.11 -2.04 -3.92
N SER A 28 -16.97 -2.27 -4.93
CA SER A 28 -16.62 -3.15 -6.05
C SER A 28 -15.47 -2.59 -6.90
N GLN A 29 -15.49 -1.29 -7.22
CA GLN A 29 -14.39 -0.63 -7.93
C GLN A 29 -13.09 -0.60 -7.12
N CYS A 30 -13.18 -0.42 -5.80
CA CYS A 30 -12.01 -0.31 -4.93
C CYS A 30 -11.36 -1.68 -4.63
N LEU A 31 -12.12 -2.78 -4.65
CA LEU A 31 -11.59 -4.15 -4.56
C LEU A 31 -11.07 -4.69 -5.91
N THR A 32 -11.80 -4.48 -7.01
CA THR A 32 -11.41 -5.02 -8.33
C THR A 32 -10.34 -4.21 -9.04
N GLY A 33 -10.44 -2.87 -8.98
CA GLY A 33 -9.50 -1.94 -9.62
C GLY A 33 -8.01 -2.16 -9.30
N PRO A 34 -7.59 -2.47 -8.05
CA PRO A 34 -6.18 -2.71 -7.76
C PRO A 34 -5.67 -4.09 -8.21
N MET A 35 -6.54 -5.05 -8.55
CA MET A 35 -6.16 -6.46 -8.79
C MET A 35 -5.07 -6.58 -9.88
N MET A 36 -5.31 -5.99 -11.06
CA MET A 36 -4.33 -6.00 -12.16
C MET A 36 -3.03 -5.27 -11.80
N SER A 37 -3.12 -4.11 -11.11
CA SER A 37 -1.91 -3.39 -10.68
C SER A 37 -1.13 -4.15 -9.60
N SER A 38 -1.80 -4.94 -8.76
CA SER A 38 -1.18 -5.74 -7.71
C SER A 38 -0.45 -6.95 -8.28
N ALA A 39 -0.99 -7.55 -9.35
CA ALA A 39 -0.29 -8.56 -10.13
C ALA A 39 0.98 -7.97 -10.77
N VAL A 40 0.88 -6.85 -11.50
CA VAL A 40 2.02 -6.23 -12.21
C VAL A 40 3.11 -5.72 -11.28
N PHE A 41 2.75 -5.00 -10.20
CA PHE A 41 3.75 -4.55 -9.23
C PHE A 41 4.29 -5.70 -8.38
N GLY A 42 3.47 -6.69 -8.03
CA GLY A 42 3.91 -7.86 -7.28
C GLY A 42 4.90 -8.74 -8.04
N THR A 43 4.71 -8.95 -9.35
CA THR A 43 5.71 -9.64 -10.18
C THR A 43 6.96 -8.81 -10.41
N LEU A 44 6.85 -7.47 -10.52
CA LEU A 44 8.01 -6.57 -10.61
C LEU A 44 8.84 -6.58 -9.32
N PHE A 45 8.21 -6.57 -8.14
CA PHE A 45 8.92 -6.75 -6.85
C PHE A 45 9.59 -8.13 -6.76
N ALA A 46 8.89 -9.20 -7.13
CA ALA A 46 9.48 -10.54 -7.18
C ALA A 46 10.67 -10.63 -8.15
N GLY A 47 10.62 -9.92 -9.29
CA GLY A 47 11.72 -9.84 -10.25
C GLY A 47 12.94 -9.12 -9.69
N MET A 48 12.74 -8.00 -8.99
CA MET A 48 13.84 -7.27 -8.33
C MET A 48 14.48 -8.09 -7.19
N ASP A 49 13.69 -8.85 -6.43
CA ASP A 49 14.17 -9.77 -5.39
C ASP A 49 15.11 -10.84 -6.01
N VAL A 50 14.74 -11.39 -7.18
CA VAL A 50 15.58 -12.33 -7.94
C VAL A 50 16.84 -11.67 -8.51
N MET A 51 16.75 -10.42 -9.00
CA MET A 51 17.93 -9.66 -9.45
C MET A 51 18.91 -9.33 -8.31
N GLN A 52 18.44 -9.30 -7.06
CA GLN A 52 19.28 -9.19 -5.86
C GLN A 52 19.87 -10.54 -5.41
N GLY A 53 19.75 -11.60 -6.22
CA GLY A 53 20.29 -12.93 -5.97
C GLY A 53 19.38 -13.84 -5.13
N ALA A 54 18.16 -13.40 -4.82
CA ALA A 54 17.24 -14.20 -4.02
C ALA A 54 16.54 -15.29 -4.87
N ARG A 55 16.23 -16.44 -4.26
CA ARG A 55 15.62 -17.57 -4.99
C ARG A 55 14.15 -17.27 -5.30
N PHE A 56 13.78 -17.30 -6.58
CA PHE A 56 12.39 -17.21 -7.00
C PHE A 56 11.57 -18.33 -6.35
N THR A 57 10.48 -17.96 -5.68
CA THR A 57 9.58 -18.88 -5.01
C THR A 57 8.14 -18.39 -5.19
N PRO A 58 7.18 -19.27 -5.55
CA PRO A 58 5.78 -18.87 -5.73
C PRO A 58 5.16 -18.23 -4.47
N SER A 59 5.63 -18.62 -3.28
CA SER A 59 5.22 -18.02 -2.01
C SER A 59 5.63 -16.55 -1.87
N ARG A 60 6.85 -16.16 -2.27
CA ARG A 60 7.26 -14.74 -2.28
C ARG A 60 6.52 -13.93 -3.33
N ALA A 61 6.39 -14.46 -4.55
CA ALA A 61 5.61 -13.81 -5.60
C ALA A 61 4.15 -13.58 -5.15
N GLY A 62 3.54 -14.59 -4.52
CA GLY A 62 2.24 -14.48 -3.86
C GLY A 62 2.23 -13.42 -2.75
N PHE A 63 3.24 -13.38 -1.89
CA PHE A 63 3.36 -12.39 -0.81
C PHE A 63 3.43 -10.95 -1.34
N TYR A 64 4.21 -10.66 -2.40
CA TYR A 64 4.25 -9.32 -2.98
C TYR A 64 2.92 -8.95 -3.67
N ILE A 65 2.30 -9.87 -4.42
CA ILE A 65 0.99 -9.63 -5.07
C ILE A 65 -0.09 -9.38 -4.02
N LEU A 66 -0.17 -10.24 -2.99
CA LEU A 66 -1.15 -10.11 -1.90
C LEU A 66 -0.87 -8.89 -1.01
N GLY A 67 0.40 -8.53 -0.78
CA GLY A 67 0.78 -7.33 -0.03
C GLY A 67 0.37 -6.04 -0.74
N VAL A 68 0.65 -5.93 -2.05
CA VAL A 68 0.19 -4.78 -2.86
C VAL A 68 -1.34 -4.77 -2.98
N TYR A 69 -1.99 -5.93 -3.08
CA TYR A 69 -3.45 -6.01 -3.07
C TYR A 69 -4.04 -5.52 -1.74
N ALA A 70 -3.55 -6.05 -0.62
CA ALA A 70 -3.96 -5.66 0.73
C ALA A 70 -3.74 -4.15 1.00
N PHE A 71 -2.62 -3.58 0.54
CA PHE A 71 -2.35 -2.14 0.63
C PHE A 71 -3.45 -1.28 0.01
N ASN A 72 -3.96 -1.68 -1.16
CA ASN A 72 -5.06 -0.97 -1.83
C ASN A 72 -6.41 -1.31 -1.16
N ALA A 73 -6.66 -2.58 -0.84
CA ALA A 73 -7.92 -3.02 -0.22
C ALA A 73 -8.16 -2.38 1.16
N PHE A 74 -7.12 -2.15 1.96
CA PHE A 74 -7.24 -1.45 3.25
C PHE A 74 -7.49 0.06 3.12
N GLN A 75 -7.14 0.69 1.98
CA GLN A 75 -7.51 2.10 1.76
C GLN A 75 -9.02 2.27 1.61
N CYS A 76 -9.72 1.31 1.00
CA CYS A 76 -11.16 1.36 0.74
C CYS A 76 -12.02 1.64 2.00
N PRO A 77 -11.96 0.84 3.09
CA PRO A 77 -12.73 1.14 4.29
C PRO A 77 -12.27 2.43 4.99
N MET A 78 -10.97 2.76 4.95
CA MET A 78 -10.46 3.99 5.59
C MET A 78 -10.92 5.27 4.87
N GLU A 79 -10.97 5.27 3.53
CA GLU A 79 -11.54 6.36 2.74
C GLU A 79 -13.08 6.42 2.86
N ALA A 80 -13.76 5.26 2.99
CA ALA A 80 -15.21 5.20 3.23
C ALA A 80 -15.61 5.73 4.62
N ILE A 81 -14.84 5.45 5.67
CA ILE A 81 -15.09 5.95 7.05
C ILE A 81 -14.88 7.46 7.13
N HIS A 82 -13.85 8.01 6.48
CA HIS A 82 -13.49 9.42 6.58
C HIS A 82 -14.08 10.31 5.47
N GLY A 83 -14.71 9.73 4.45
CA GLY A 83 -15.26 10.45 3.29
C GLY A 83 -14.21 11.20 2.45
N ARG A 84 -12.92 10.93 2.66
CA ARG A 84 -11.79 11.64 2.04
C ARG A 84 -10.56 10.75 1.93
N GLN A 85 -9.74 11.01 0.91
CA GLN A 85 -8.42 10.38 0.81
C GLN A 85 -7.48 11.06 1.82
N SER A 86 -6.86 10.27 2.71
CA SER A 86 -5.85 10.75 3.66
C SER A 86 -4.52 10.05 3.44
N LEU A 87 -3.46 10.85 3.52
CA LEU A 87 -2.06 10.48 3.46
C LEU A 87 -1.62 9.65 4.67
N LEU A 88 -2.27 9.84 5.83
CA LEU A 88 -2.00 9.03 7.02
C LEU A 88 -2.42 7.57 6.82
N HIS A 89 -3.51 7.30 6.10
CA HIS A 89 -3.93 5.93 5.76
C HIS A 89 -2.94 5.24 4.81
N ASN A 90 -2.35 5.97 3.85
CA ASN A 90 -1.23 5.46 3.05
C ASN A 90 -0.02 5.10 3.92
N GLY A 91 0.35 5.99 4.86
CA GLY A 91 1.47 5.77 5.78
C GLY A 91 1.26 4.56 6.69
N LEU A 92 0.12 4.47 7.36
CA LEU A 92 -0.23 3.35 8.24
C LEU A 92 -0.26 2.01 7.50
N SER A 93 -0.94 1.93 6.36
CA SER A 93 -1.06 0.67 5.62
C SER A 93 0.29 0.20 5.04
N ALA A 94 1.14 1.11 4.56
CA ALA A 94 2.49 0.75 4.14
C ALA A 94 3.41 0.39 5.31
N GLY A 95 3.29 1.09 6.45
CA GLY A 95 4.04 0.78 7.66
C GLY A 95 3.71 -0.62 8.21
N ILE A 96 2.42 -0.98 8.27
CA ILE A 96 1.97 -2.32 8.69
C ILE A 96 2.52 -3.40 7.75
N LEU A 97 2.53 -3.18 6.43
CA LEU A 97 3.07 -4.13 5.46
C LEU A 97 4.60 -4.22 5.52
N GLY A 98 5.30 -3.12 5.74
CA GLY A 98 6.74 -3.09 5.99
C GLY A 98 7.10 -3.88 7.25
N TYR A 99 6.39 -3.63 8.36
CA TYR A 99 6.51 -4.39 9.61
C TYR A 99 6.32 -5.88 9.37
N ALA A 100 5.23 -6.28 8.71
CA ALA A 100 4.88 -7.68 8.48
C ALA A 100 5.86 -8.39 7.53
N GLY A 101 6.28 -7.74 6.45
CA GLY A 101 7.25 -8.28 5.50
C GLY A 101 8.64 -8.46 6.11
N VAL A 102 9.11 -7.52 6.93
CA VAL A 102 10.38 -7.64 7.66
C VAL A 102 10.27 -8.68 8.78
N SER A 103 9.15 -8.73 9.52
CA SER A 103 8.89 -9.78 10.53
C SER A 103 8.93 -11.20 9.94
N GLY A 104 8.48 -11.36 8.69
CA GLY A 104 8.50 -12.63 7.96
C GLY A 104 9.80 -12.93 7.20
N GLY A 105 10.80 -12.04 7.23
CA GLY A 105 12.04 -12.19 6.45
C GLY A 105 11.85 -12.07 4.93
N TYR A 106 10.77 -11.44 4.47
CA TYR A 106 10.44 -11.23 3.06
C TYR A 106 10.83 -9.83 2.52
N LEU A 107 11.23 -8.93 3.41
CA LEU A 107 11.73 -7.58 3.10
C LEU A 107 12.98 -7.30 3.95
N GLY A 108 13.90 -6.53 3.40
CA GLY A 108 14.91 -5.80 4.17
C GLY A 108 14.37 -4.42 4.61
N VAL A 109 15.16 -3.67 5.38
CA VAL A 109 14.85 -2.26 5.70
C VAL A 109 15.77 -1.35 4.89
N PRO A 110 15.27 -0.55 3.95
CA PRO A 110 16.12 0.32 3.15
C PRO A 110 16.70 1.47 3.99
N PHE A 111 17.89 1.95 3.62
CA PHE A 111 18.62 3.05 4.27
C PHE A 111 19.08 2.82 5.72
N LEU A 112 18.93 1.61 6.28
CA LEU A 112 19.49 1.24 7.58
C LEU A 112 20.50 0.11 7.45
N ASP A 113 21.70 0.33 7.98
CA ASP A 113 22.70 -0.71 8.18
C ASP A 113 22.47 -1.48 9.49
N HIS A 114 22.91 -2.74 9.54
CA HIS A 114 22.76 -3.59 10.73
C HIS A 114 23.43 -3.02 11.99
N SER A 115 24.49 -2.22 11.86
CA SER A 115 25.15 -1.55 13.00
C SER A 115 24.24 -0.58 13.77
N VAL A 116 23.17 -0.06 13.15
CA VAL A 116 22.21 0.84 13.83
C VAL A 116 21.46 0.10 14.93
N PHE A 117 21.09 -1.15 14.71
CA PHE A 117 20.38 -1.98 15.71
C PHE A 117 21.31 -2.43 16.83
N TRP A 118 22.60 -2.66 16.55
CA TRP A 118 23.63 -2.88 17.59
C TRP A 118 23.84 -1.64 18.47
N ARG A 119 23.76 -0.43 17.89
CA ARG A 119 23.90 0.83 18.62
C ARG A 119 22.64 1.21 19.43
N TYR A 120 21.46 0.81 18.98
CA TYR A 120 20.18 1.11 19.61
C TYR A 120 19.35 -0.17 19.83
N PRO A 121 19.70 -1.00 20.84
CA PRO A 121 19.07 -2.32 21.04
C PRO A 121 17.59 -2.28 21.44
N TRP A 122 17.04 -1.09 21.76
CA TRP A 122 15.61 -0.87 21.95
C TRP A 122 14.84 -0.68 20.64
N LEU A 123 15.53 -0.36 19.53
CA LEU A 123 14.94 -0.18 18.21
C LEU A 123 14.82 -1.53 17.50
N ARG A 124 13.62 -2.09 17.48
CA ARG A 124 13.31 -3.32 16.73
C ARG A 124 13.31 -3.04 15.21
N MET A 125 13.88 -3.97 14.44
CA MET A 125 14.02 -3.84 12.98
C MET A 125 12.66 -3.74 12.28
N GLU A 126 11.65 -4.41 12.82
CA GLU A 126 10.25 -4.40 12.39
C GLU A 126 9.60 -3.02 12.61
N MET A 127 9.94 -2.34 13.71
CA MET A 127 9.48 -0.98 14.00
C MET A 127 10.18 0.07 13.12
N ALA A 128 11.46 -0.12 12.84
CA ALA A 128 12.18 0.70 11.87
C ALA A 128 11.61 0.53 10.45
N ALA A 129 11.25 -0.71 10.07
CA ALA A 129 10.54 -1.00 8.83
C ALA A 129 9.20 -0.25 8.74
N PHE A 130 8.39 -0.29 9.81
CA PHE A 130 7.13 0.45 9.89
C PHE A 130 7.33 1.94 9.60
N GLY A 131 8.29 2.57 10.28
CA GLY A 131 8.60 3.99 10.10
C GLY A 131 9.06 4.33 8.68
N ILE A 132 9.96 3.54 8.10
CA ILE A 132 10.56 3.82 6.79
C ILE A 132 9.59 3.53 5.64
N TYR A 133 8.93 2.37 5.61
CA TYR A 133 7.91 2.09 4.59
C TYR A 133 6.70 3.02 4.70
N GLY A 134 6.30 3.39 5.92
CA GLY A 134 5.25 4.38 6.16
C GLY A 134 5.62 5.77 5.65
N THR A 135 6.81 6.28 5.98
CA THR A 135 7.26 7.61 5.51
C THR A 135 7.47 7.67 4.00
N ILE A 136 7.99 6.62 3.36
CA ILE A 136 8.08 6.52 1.90
C ILE A 136 6.67 6.60 1.26
N ALA A 137 5.69 5.84 1.77
CA ALA A 137 4.32 5.88 1.25
C ALA A 137 3.59 7.20 1.52
N MET A 138 3.92 7.89 2.62
CA MET A 138 3.46 9.25 2.89
C MET A 138 4.05 10.26 1.91
N ALA A 139 5.36 10.22 1.64
CA ALA A 139 6.01 11.09 0.66
C ALA A 139 5.47 10.88 -0.76
N LEU A 140 5.32 9.62 -1.20
CA LEU A 140 4.67 9.28 -2.47
C LEU A 140 3.18 9.67 -2.50
N GLY A 141 2.50 9.68 -1.34
CA GLY A 141 1.15 10.20 -1.18
C GLY A 141 1.05 11.72 -1.37
N ALA A 142 1.98 12.47 -0.77
CA ALA A 142 2.07 13.93 -0.91
C ALA A 142 2.35 14.35 -2.36
N LEU A 143 3.33 13.70 -3.00
CA LEU A 143 3.64 13.89 -4.43
C LEU A 143 2.48 13.47 -5.35
N GLY A 144 1.59 12.59 -4.87
CA GLY A 144 0.33 12.23 -5.53
C GLY A 144 -0.84 13.17 -5.25
N GLY A 145 -0.65 14.21 -4.44
CA GLY A 145 -1.69 15.19 -4.07
C GLY A 145 -2.68 14.72 -3.00
N LYS A 146 -2.43 13.61 -2.27
CA LYS A 146 -3.25 13.25 -1.10
C LYS A 146 -3.02 14.24 0.05
N GLN A 147 -4.11 14.69 0.66
CA GLN A 147 -4.10 15.57 1.84
C GLN A 147 -3.91 14.76 3.13
N LEU A 148 -3.59 15.43 4.25
CA LEU A 148 -3.50 14.83 5.59
C LEU A 148 -4.90 14.55 6.17
#